data_AF-A0A7R9C4G3-F1
#
_entry.id   AF-A0A7R9C4G3-F1
#
_cell.length_a   1.000
_cell.length_b   1.000
_cell.length_c   1.000
_cell.angle_alpha   90.00
_cell.angle_beta   90.00
_cell.angle_gamma   90.00
#
_symmetry.space_group_name_H-M   'P 1'
#
loop_
_entity.id
_entity.type
_entity.pdbx_description
1 polymer ?
#
loop_
_entity_poly.entity_id
_entity_poly.type
_entity_poly.pdbx_seq_one_letter_code
_entity_poly.pdbx_strand_id
1 'polypeptide(L)'
;MAGVLAGCVVYGHLSDRIGRRAVILLGTVQLISSSLLTTFTESMTLFILLRFLVAMGTNAQFTVAFVLVMEIIGGRKRTVMGIAYEYPFSLGFMTLPGIAYLISDWRYLQLAISLPIVFLLVYY
;
A
#
# COMPACT_ATOMS: atom_id res chain seq x y z
N MET A 1 -9.28 -6.92 7.82
CA MET A 1 -9.83 -7.56 6.60
C MET A 1 -10.91 -6.72 5.92
N ALA A 2 -11.91 -6.18 6.64
CA ALA A 2 -12.95 -5.35 6.03
C ALA A 2 -12.43 -4.17 5.18
N GLY A 3 -11.40 -3.45 5.65
CA GLY A 3 -10.79 -2.35 4.88
C GLY A 3 -10.18 -2.81 3.56
N VAL A 4 -9.54 -3.98 3.54
CA VAL A 4 -8.96 -4.57 2.33
C VAL A 4 -10.03 -4.89 1.30
N LEU A 5 -11.13 -5.53 1.73
CA LEU A 5 -12.26 -5.85 0.86
C LEU A 5 -12.89 -4.59 0.28
N ALA A 6 -13.16 -3.59 1.12
CA ALA A 6 -13.70 -2.31 0.67
C ALA A 6 -12.76 -1.63 -0.33
N GLY A 7 -11.45 -1.70 -0.09
CA GLY A 7 -10.43 -1.14 -0.97
C GLY A 7 -10.44 -1.79 -2.34
N CYS A 8 -10.38 -3.11 -2.41
CA CYS A 8 -10.39 -3.83 -3.68
C CYS A 8 -11.64 -3.53 -4.52
N VAL A 9 -12.82 -3.43 -3.89
CA VAL A 9 -14.07 -3.11 -4.59
C VAL A 9 -14.06 -1.68 -5.12
N VAL A 10 -13.76 -0.70 -4.26
CA VAL A 10 -13.83 0.73 -4.62
C VAL A 10 -12.74 1.09 -5.62
N TYR A 11 -11.48 0.78 -5.31
CA TYR A 11 -10.35 1.14 -6.14
C TYR A 11 -10.22 0.26 -7.39
N GLY A 12 -10.67 -1.00 -7.34
CA GLY A 12 -10.79 -1.84 -8.52
C GLY A 12 -11.77 -1.23 -9.52
N HIS A 13 -12.99 -0.88 -9.07
CA HIS A 13 -13.98 -0.24 -9.93
C HIS A 13 -13.50 1.12 -10.46
N LEU A 14 -12.85 1.91 -9.59
CA LEU A 14 -12.33 3.22 -9.97
C LEU A 14 -11.20 3.08 -11.00
N SER A 15 -10.34 2.07 -10.86
CA SER A 15 -9.20 1.80 -11.75
C SER A 15 -9.67 1.57 -13.19
N ASP A 16 -10.80 0.89 -13.35
CA ASP A 16 -11.38 0.60 -14.66
C ASP A 16 -12.03 1.83 -15.30
N ARG A 17 -12.40 2.85 -14.50
CA ARG A 17 -13.08 4.08 -14.97
C ARG A 17 -12.12 5.23 -15.29
N ILE A 18 -11.24 5.57 -14.35
CA ILE A 18 -10.34 6.73 -14.46
C ILE A 18 -8.93 6.36 -14.92
N GLY A 19 -8.67 5.06 -15.09
CA GLY A 19 -7.38 4.51 -15.47
C GLY A 19 -6.51 4.11 -14.28
N ARG A 20 -5.70 3.05 -14.49
CA ARG A 20 -4.87 2.43 -13.44
C ARG A 20 -3.87 3.41 -12.81
N ARG A 21 -3.18 4.22 -13.61
CA ARG A 21 -2.14 5.15 -13.12
C ARG A 21 -2.71 6.23 -12.20
N ALA A 22 -3.85 6.81 -12.56
CA ALA A 22 -4.51 7.83 -11.75
C ALA A 22 -4.95 7.27 -10.39
N VAL A 23 -5.53 6.06 -10.39
CA VAL A 23 -5.91 5.37 -9.15
C VAL A 23 -4.72 5.05 -8.26
N ILE A 24 -3.60 4.59 -8.82
CA ILE A 24 -2.38 4.32 -8.04
C ILE A 24 -1.92 5.59 -7.34
N LEU A 25 -1.85 6.74 -8.04
CA LEU A 25 -1.44 8.02 -7.45
C LEU A 25 -2.39 8.49 -6.36
N LEU A 26 -3.70 8.47 -6.60
CA LEU A 26 -4.72 8.85 -5.61
C LEU A 26 -4.65 7.96 -4.37
N GLY A 27 -4.50 6.64 -4.57
CA GLY A 27 -4.32 5.67 -3.50
C GLY A 27 -3.06 5.95 -2.67
N THR A 28 -1.95 6.37 -3.31
CA THR A 28 -0.69 6.66 -2.62
C THR A 28 -0.83 7.88 -1.73
N VAL A 29 -1.48 8.93 -2.24
CA VAL A 29 -1.78 10.14 -1.45
C VAL A 29 -2.69 9.82 -0.27
N GLN A 30 -3.73 9.01 -0.47
CA GLN A 30 -4.59 8.56 0.65
C GLN A 30 -3.78 7.75 1.67
N LEU A 31 -2.93 6.83 1.21
CA LEU A 31 -2.16 5.94 2.07
C LEU A 31 -1.17 6.73 2.95
N ILE A 32 -0.44 7.68 2.35
CA ILE A 32 0.52 8.53 3.06
C ILE A 32 -0.18 9.43 4.08
N SER A 33 -1.24 10.14 3.66
CA SER A 33 -2.01 11.01 4.56
C SER A 33 -2.54 10.21 5.75
N SER A 34 -3.19 9.08 5.50
CA SER A 34 -3.75 8.23 6.55
C SER A 34 -2.67 7.68 7.49
N SER A 35 -1.51 7.27 6.97
CA SER A 35 -0.41 6.72 7.77
C SER A 35 0.26 7.78 8.66
N LEU A 36 0.46 8.98 8.14
CA LEU A 36 0.96 10.13 8.90
C LEU A 36 -0.03 10.52 10.00
N LEU A 37 -1.31 10.70 9.67
CA LEU A 37 -2.38 11.00 10.62
C LEU A 37 -2.48 9.95 11.74
N THR A 38 -2.24 8.67 11.42
CA THR A 38 -2.29 7.58 12.41
C THR A 38 -1.13 7.69 13.42
N THR A 39 -0.01 8.29 13.06
CA THR A 39 1.14 8.46 13.97
C THR A 39 0.85 9.52 15.04
N PHE A 40 0.12 10.58 14.67
CA PHE A 40 -0.17 11.72 15.55
C PHE A 40 -1.47 11.58 16.35
N THR A 41 -2.29 10.56 16.09
CA THR A 41 -3.56 10.42 16.81
C THR A 41 -3.38 9.88 18.23
N GLU A 42 -4.12 10.46 19.16
CA GLU A 42 -4.23 9.99 20.55
C GLU A 42 -5.60 9.37 20.85
N SER A 43 -6.58 9.57 19.95
CA SER A 43 -7.92 8.97 20.06
C SER A 43 -7.96 7.58 19.42
N MET A 44 -8.45 6.60 20.19
CA MET A 44 -8.57 5.20 19.75
C MET A 44 -9.56 5.04 18.59
N THR A 45 -10.67 5.77 18.59
CA THR A 45 -11.66 5.72 17.50
C THR A 45 -11.05 6.22 16.19
N LEU A 46 -10.34 7.35 16.26
CA LEU A 46 -9.69 7.94 15.09
C LEU A 46 -8.54 7.05 14.59
N PHE A 47 -7.80 6.41 15.49
CA PHE A 47 -6.80 5.41 15.14
C PHE A 47 -7.37 4.23 14.34
N ILE A 48 -8.49 3.66 14.78
CA ILE A 48 -9.14 2.53 14.09
C ILE A 48 -9.62 2.95 12.69
N LEU A 49 -10.24 4.13 12.57
CA LEU A 49 -10.70 4.66 11.28
C LEU A 49 -9.54 4.88 10.30
N LEU A 50 -8.45 5.48 10.77
CA LEU A 50 -7.29 5.70 9.91
C LEU A 50 -6.60 4.39 9.52
N ARG A 51 -6.50 3.41 10.44
CA ARG A 51 -5.99 2.07 10.11
C ARG A 51 -6.88 1.35 9.09
N PHE A 52 -8.19 1.56 9.14
CA PHE A 52 -9.11 1.07 8.13
C PHE A 52 -8.80 1.69 6.75
N LEU A 53 -8.59 3.00 6.68
CA LEU A 53 -8.22 3.72 5.44
C LEU A 53 -6.85 3.29 4.91
N VAL A 54 -5.87 3.08 5.78
CA VAL A 54 -4.54 2.53 5.40
C VAL A 54 -4.70 1.14 4.78
N ALA A 55 -5.45 0.25 5.44
CA ALA A 55 -5.70 -1.10 4.94
C ALA A 55 -6.43 -1.10 3.58
N MET A 56 -7.36 -0.14 3.40
CA MET A 56 -8.10 0.08 2.16
C MET A 56 -7.19 0.49 1.01
N GLY A 57 -6.30 1.45 1.22
CA GLY A 57 -5.35 1.90 0.18
C GLY A 57 -4.31 0.85 -0.18
N THR A 58 -3.70 0.21 0.81
CA THR A 58 -2.53 -0.67 0.60
C THR A 58 -2.82 -1.84 -0.35
N ASN A 59 -3.90 -2.60 -0.08
CA ASN A 59 -4.21 -3.80 -0.88
C ASN A 59 -4.87 -3.49 -2.22
N ALA A 60 -5.66 -2.41 -2.26
CA ALA A 60 -6.20 -1.88 -3.50
C ALA A 60 -5.09 -1.54 -4.49
N GLN A 61 -4.09 -0.77 -4.04
CA GLN A 61 -2.96 -0.38 -4.87
C GLN A 61 -2.14 -1.58 -5.32
N PHE A 62 -1.88 -2.54 -4.42
CA PHE A 62 -1.18 -3.77 -4.75
C PHE A 62 -1.86 -4.52 -5.91
N THR A 63 -3.20 -4.62 -5.86
CA THR A 63 -4.00 -5.31 -6.89
C THR A 63 -3.99 -4.54 -8.21
N VAL A 64 -4.22 -3.22 -8.19
CA VAL A 64 -4.25 -2.40 -9.41
C VAL A 64 -2.88 -2.37 -10.09
N ALA A 65 -1.80 -2.25 -9.32
CA ALA A 65 -0.43 -2.28 -9.83
C ALA A 65 -0.04 -3.65 -10.39
N PHE A 66 -0.45 -4.74 -9.73
CA PHE A 66 -0.27 -6.10 -10.27
C PHE A 66 -0.91 -6.24 -11.64
N VAL A 67 -2.16 -5.82 -11.78
CA VAL A 67 -2.86 -5.95 -13.08
C VAL A 67 -2.24 -5.03 -14.13
N LEU A 68 -1.80 -3.81 -13.78
CA LEU A 68 -1.06 -2.93 -14.69
C LEU A 68 0.20 -3.61 -15.23
N VAL A 69 1.00 -4.23 -14.36
CA VAL A 69 2.20 -4.99 -14.74
C VAL A 69 1.83 -6.14 -15.69
N MET A 70 0.73 -6.83 -15.42
CA MET A 70 0.23 -7.92 -16.26
C MET A 70 -0.32 -7.47 -17.62
N GLU A 71 -0.81 -6.24 -17.73
CA GLU A 71 -1.25 -5.65 -19.00
C GLU A 71 -0.07 -5.24 -19.87
N ILE A 72 1.01 -4.75 -19.27
CA ILE A 72 2.24 -4.35 -19.98
C ILE A 72 3.00 -5.59 -20.49
N ILE A 73 2.99 -6.67 -19.71
CA ILE A 73 3.76 -7.87 -20.01
C ILE A 73 2.91 -8.83 -20.85
N GLY A 74 3.28 -9.00 -22.12
CA GLY A 74 2.63 -9.96 -23.02
C GLY A 74 2.58 -11.39 -22.46
N GLY A 75 1.68 -12.23 -22.99
CA GLY A 75 1.29 -13.50 -22.38
C GLY A 75 2.41 -14.51 -22.07
N ARG A 76 3.55 -14.46 -22.75
CA ARG A 76 4.64 -15.46 -22.62
C ARG A 76 5.43 -15.36 -21.32
N LYS A 77 5.50 -14.18 -20.67
CA LYS A 77 6.26 -13.96 -19.42
C LYS A 77 5.36 -13.69 -18.20
N ARG A 78 4.05 -13.82 -18.36
CA ARG A 78 3.05 -13.43 -17.36
C ARG A 78 3.23 -14.17 -16.02
N THR A 79 3.44 -15.49 -16.06
CA THR A 79 3.60 -16.31 -14.86
C THR A 79 4.86 -15.95 -14.07
N VAL A 80 6.01 -15.82 -14.76
CA VAL A 80 7.29 -15.50 -14.12
C VAL A 80 7.23 -14.11 -13.47
N MET A 81 6.65 -13.14 -14.17
CA MET A 81 6.56 -11.77 -13.66
C MET A 81 5.53 -11.64 -12.54
N GLY A 82 4.48 -12.46 -12.53
CA GLY A 82 3.55 -12.54 -11.41
C GLY A 82 4.21 -13.07 -10.13
N ILE A 83 5.03 -14.10 -10.24
CA ILE A 83 5.81 -14.61 -9.10
C ILE A 83 6.84 -13.55 -8.68
N ALA A 84 7.50 -12.90 -9.65
CA ALA A 84 8.49 -11.88 -9.36
C ALA A 84 7.92 -10.67 -8.60
N TYR A 85 6.64 -10.37 -8.81
CA TYR A 85 5.93 -9.27 -8.15
C TYR A 85 5.72 -9.50 -6.63
N GLU A 86 5.71 -10.75 -6.17
CA GLU A 86 5.56 -11.13 -4.76
C GLU A 86 6.88 -11.03 -3.95
N TYR A 87 8.05 -11.07 -4.62
CA TYR A 87 9.33 -11.03 -3.90
C TYR A 87 9.53 -9.76 -3.05
N PRO A 88 9.25 -8.54 -3.55
CA PRO A 88 9.39 -7.33 -2.73
C PRO A 88 8.47 -7.35 -1.49
N PHE A 89 7.26 -7.91 -1.62
CA PHE A 89 6.33 -8.06 -0.51
C PHE A 89 6.91 -9.00 0.56
N SER A 90 7.40 -10.17 0.15
CA SER A 90 8.03 -11.14 1.05
C SER A 90 9.26 -10.56 1.75
N LEU A 91 10.13 -9.86 1.01
CA LEU A 91 11.32 -9.20 1.58
C LEU A 91 10.95 -8.11 2.58
N GLY A 92 9.91 -7.32 2.30
CA GLY A 92 9.37 -6.34 3.23
C GLY A 92 8.88 -6.98 4.53
N PHE A 93 8.13 -8.08 4.44
CA PHE A 93 7.63 -8.82 5.60
C PHE A 93 8.76 -9.44 6.45
N MET A 94 9.81 -9.97 5.82
CA MET A 94 10.95 -10.56 6.52
C MET A 94 11.84 -9.52 7.23
N THR A 95 11.97 -8.32 6.66
CA THR A 95 12.80 -7.24 7.22
C THR A 95 12.08 -6.46 8.33
N LEU A 96 10.75 -6.40 8.30
CA LEU A 96 9.92 -5.71 9.29
C LEU A 96 10.18 -6.09 10.76
N PRO A 97 10.28 -7.38 11.16
CA PRO A 97 10.60 -7.74 12.55
C PRO A 97 12.01 -7.30 12.97
N GLY A 98 12.99 -7.27 12.04
CA GLY A 98 14.34 -6.76 12.34
C GLY A 98 14.32 -5.26 12.64
N ILE A 99 13.56 -4.49 11.89
CA ILE A 99 13.34 -3.06 12.14
C ILE A 99 12.57 -2.85 13.46
N ALA A 100 11.58 -3.69 13.73
CA ALA A 100 10.80 -3.64 14.97
C ALA A 100 11.63 -3.95 16.22
N TYR A 101 12.67 -4.77 16.09
CA TYR A 101 13.60 -5.03 17.18
C TYR A 101 14.47 -3.81 17.52
N LEU A 102 14.89 -3.05 16.50
CA LEU A 102 15.70 -1.83 16.66
C LEU A 102 14.89 -0.64 17.17
N ILE A 103 13.60 -0.55 16.82
CA ILE A 103 12.72 0.55 17.17
C ILE A 103 11.57 0.03 18.03
N SER A 104 11.70 0.17 19.35
CA SER A 104 10.69 -0.31 20.30
C SER A 104 9.41 0.52 20.34
N ASP A 105 9.48 1.79 19.93
CA ASP A 105 8.33 2.70 19.89
C ASP A 105 7.53 2.55 18.59
N TRP A 106 6.27 2.14 18.73
CA TRP A 106 5.38 1.89 17.59
C TRP A 106 5.15 3.10 16.69
N ARG A 107 5.22 4.34 17.24
CA ARG A 107 5.07 5.59 16.48
C ARG A 107 6.25 5.81 15.53
N TYR A 108 7.47 5.64 16.03
CA TYR A 108 8.69 5.77 15.22
C TYR A 108 8.80 4.64 14.19
N LEU A 109 8.37 3.43 14.54
CA LEU A 109 8.29 2.31 13.62
C LEU A 109 7.32 2.61 12.46
N GLN A 110 6.16 3.19 12.77
CA GLN A 110 5.18 3.53 11.75
C GLN A 110 5.66 4.65 10.81
N LEU A 111 6.41 5.63 11.33
CA LEU A 111 7.10 6.63 10.50
C LEU A 111 8.16 6.01 9.60
N ALA A 112 9.00 5.11 10.14
CA ALA A 112 10.07 4.46 9.40
C ALA A 112 9.53 3.67 8.19
N ILE A 113 8.38 3.01 8.33
CA ILE A 113 7.73 2.27 7.23
C ILE A 113 7.02 3.21 6.24
N SER A 114 6.54 4.36 6.69
CA SER A 114 5.83 5.32 5.84
C SER A 114 6.76 6.17 4.97
N LEU A 115 7.99 6.42 5.42
CA LEU A 115 9.01 7.23 4.73
C LEU A 115 9.33 6.76 3.30
N PRO A 116 9.60 5.46 3.04
CA PRO A 116 9.86 4.95 1.69
C PRO A 116 8.72 5.23 0.69
N ILE A 117 7.48 5.22 1.16
CA ILE A 117 6.28 5.47 0.33
C ILE A 117 6.24 6.92 -0.14
N VAL A 118 6.75 7.86 0.66
CA VAL A 118 6.86 9.28 0.29
C VAL A 118 7.86 9.49 -0.85
N PHE A 119 9.00 8.79 -0.82
CA PHE A 119 9.99 8.87 -1.91
C PHE A 119 9.44 8.37 -3.25
N LEU A 120 8.55 7.37 -3.22
CA LEU A 120 7.87 6.87 -4.40
C LEU A 120 6.96 7.91 -5.07
N LEU A 121 6.39 8.84 -4.30
CA LEU A 121 5.58 9.94 -4.81
C LEU A 121 6.43 11.00 -5.54
N VAL A 122 7.67 11.21 -5.11
CA VAL A 122 8.59 12.18 -5.72
C VAL A 122 9.16 11.66 -7.05
N TYR A 123 9.20 10.34 -7.24
CA TYR A 123 9.69 9.72 -8.47
C TYR A 123 8.67 9.76 -9.63
N TYR A 124 7.41 10.10 -9.37
CA TYR A 124 6.31 10.08 -10.33
C TYR A 124 5.85 11.45 -10.79
#